data_AF-A0ABD3B7N5-F1
#
_entry.id   AF-A0ABD3B7N5-F1
#
_cell.length_a   1.000
_cell.length_b   1.000
_cell.length_c   1.000
_cell.angle_alpha   90.00
_cell.angle_beta   90.00
_cell.angle_gamma   90.00
#
_symmetry.space_group_name_H-M   'P 1'
#
loop_
_entity.id
_entity.type
_entity.pdbx_description
1 polymer ?
#
loop_
_entity_poly.entity_id
_entity_poly.type
_entity_poly.pdbx_seq_one_letter_code
_entity_poly.pdbx_strand_id
1 'polypeptide(L)'
;MAQFIYNPNANQESEDAFSGVLEIHVHHARNIHNICIYNNQEVYAKFAFTYDPDGTLSTRIIEGGGKNPDFNEDLIMKIRQADAVLK
;
A
#
# COMPACT_ATOMS: atom_id res chain seq x y z
N MET A 1 -8.59 -22.73 8.85
CA MET A 1 -8.45 -21.44 8.15
C MET A 1 -9.71 -20.65 8.44
N ALA A 2 -9.62 -19.54 9.17
CA ALA A 2 -10.79 -18.72 9.48
C ALA A 2 -11.12 -17.83 8.29
N GLN A 3 -12.32 -17.96 7.74
CA GLN A 3 -12.81 -17.13 6.64
C GLN A 3 -13.38 -15.84 7.25
N PHE A 4 -12.82 -14.70 6.89
CA PHE A 4 -13.41 -13.40 7.21
C PHE A 4 -14.68 -13.22 6.38
N ILE A 5 -15.83 -13.08 7.04
CA ILE A 5 -17.11 -12.76 6.40
C ILE A 5 -17.48 -11.33 6.82
N TYR A 6 -17.49 -10.40 5.87
CA TYR A 6 -17.88 -9.00 6.09
C TYR A 6 -19.35 -8.80 5.73
N ASN A 7 -20.14 -8.23 6.64
CA ASN A 7 -21.53 -7.83 6.44
C ASN A 7 -21.65 -6.30 6.54
N PRO A 8 -21.91 -5.57 5.44
CA PRO A 8 -21.94 -4.10 5.43
C PRO A 8 -23.14 -3.49 6.17
N ASN A 9 -24.15 -4.29 6.52
CA ASN A 9 -25.37 -3.81 7.20
C ASN A 9 -25.36 -4.04 8.71
N ALA A 10 -24.23 -4.45 9.31
CA ALA A 10 -24.19 -4.92 10.69
C ALA A 10 -24.17 -3.82 11.77
N ASN A 11 -23.75 -2.58 11.47
CA ASN A 11 -23.52 -1.58 12.53
C ASN A 11 -24.15 -0.20 12.22
N GLN A 12 -25.31 0.05 12.80
CA GLN A 12 -25.70 1.37 13.29
C GLN A 12 -25.55 1.38 14.83
N GLU A 13 -24.33 1.24 15.35
CA GLU A 13 -24.07 1.45 16.77
C GLU A 13 -22.74 2.20 16.96
N SER A 14 -22.84 3.29 17.73
CA SER A 14 -21.83 4.18 18.32
C SER A 14 -20.35 3.97 17.98
N GLU A 15 -19.72 5.07 17.49
CA GLU A 15 -18.35 5.59 17.64
C GLU A 15 -17.22 4.82 18.37
N ASP A 16 -17.23 3.49 18.44
CA ASP A 16 -16.01 2.70 18.55
C ASP A 16 -15.39 2.70 17.15
N ALA A 17 -14.55 3.70 16.90
CA ALA A 17 -13.91 3.93 15.61
C ALA A 17 -13.25 2.63 15.13
N PHE A 18 -13.76 2.08 14.03
CA PHE A 18 -13.23 0.88 13.40
C PHE A 18 -11.70 0.95 13.35
N SER A 19 -11.02 -0.06 13.90
CA SER A 19 -9.56 -0.11 13.90
C SER A 19 -9.08 -1.46 13.39
N GLY A 20 -8.32 -1.41 12.29
CA GLY A 20 -7.70 -2.58 11.67
C GLY A 20 -6.24 -2.32 11.31
N VAL A 21 -5.54 -3.39 10.93
CA VAL A 21 -4.17 -3.32 10.42
C VAL A 21 -4.14 -3.97 9.05
N LEU A 22 -3.52 -3.29 8.09
CA LEU A 22 -3.19 -3.80 6.77
C LEU A 22 -1.69 -4.01 6.69
N GLU A 23 -1.29 -5.26 6.48
CA GLU A 23 0.09 -5.64 6.16
C GLU A 23 0.22 -5.73 4.64
N ILE A 24 1.26 -5.10 4.09
CA ILE A 24 1.52 -5.02 2.66
C ILE A 24 2.93 -5.55 2.42
N HIS A 25 3.04 -6.64 1.66
CA HIS A 25 4.33 -7.13 1.20
C HIS A 25 4.56 -6.69 -0.25
N VAL A 26 5.53 -5.79 -0.46
CA VAL A 26 5.91 -5.32 -1.80
C VAL A 26 7.04 -6.20 -2.31
N HIS A 27 6.70 -7.13 -3.22
CA HIS A 27 7.69 -8.02 -3.81
C HIS A 27 8.63 -7.26 -4.76
N HIS A 28 8.13 -6.90 -5.93
CA HIS A 28 8.93 -6.33 -7.02
C HIS A 28 8.03 -5.66 -8.05
N ALA A 29 8.62 -4.89 -8.96
CA ALA A 29 7.94 -4.38 -10.14
C ALA A 29 8.66 -4.83 -11.42
N ARG A 30 7.96 -4.81 -12.55
CA ARG A 30 8.48 -5.24 -13.85
C ARG A 30 8.06 -4.27 -14.94
N ASN A 31 8.92 -4.12 -15.95
CA ASN A 31 8.65 -3.34 -17.15
C ASN A 31 8.24 -1.88 -16.86
N ILE A 32 8.81 -1.27 -15.81
CA ILE A 32 8.62 0.16 -15.55
C ILE A 32 9.21 0.94 -16.73
N HIS A 33 8.46 1.94 -17.20
CA HIS A 33 8.93 2.83 -18.26
C HIS A 33 10.17 3.58 -17.76
N ASN A 34 11.25 3.52 -18.53
CA ASN A 34 12.47 4.23 -18.16
C ASN A 34 12.31 5.72 -18.46
N ILE A 35 12.45 6.56 -17.44
CA ILE A 35 12.43 8.02 -17.58
C ILE A 35 13.81 8.58 -17.95
N CYS A 36 14.88 7.79 -17.81
CA CYS A 36 16.23 8.16 -18.19
C CYS A 36 16.80 7.19 -19.25
N ILE A 37 17.61 7.71 -20.16
CA ILE A 37 18.26 6.93 -21.23
C ILE A 37 19.29 5.91 -20.71
N TYR A 38 19.66 6.00 -19.43
CA TYR A 38 20.65 5.14 -18.78
C TYR A 38 20.03 3.91 -18.12
N ASN A 39 18.69 3.80 -18.11
CA ASN A 39 17.95 2.68 -17.48
C ASN A 39 18.34 2.42 -16.01
N ASN A 40 18.81 3.45 -15.30
CA ASN A 40 19.33 3.37 -13.93
C ASN A 40 18.55 4.30 -12.98
N GLN A 41 17.24 4.42 -13.21
CA GLN A 41 16.40 5.27 -12.38
C GLN A 41 16.25 4.71 -10.97
N GLU A 42 16.13 5.62 -10.01
CA GLU A 42 15.74 5.33 -8.65
C GLU A 42 14.24 5.06 -8.61
N VAL A 43 13.83 3.98 -7.94
CA VAL A 43 12.42 3.56 -7.89
C VAL A 43 11.97 3.31 -6.47
N TYR A 44 10.75 3.74 -6.14
CA TYR A 44 10.03 3.39 -4.92
C TYR A 44 8.54 3.22 -5.22
N ALA A 45 7.81 2.49 -4.38
CA ALA A 45 6.36 2.43 -4.40
C ALA A 45 5.81 3.26 -3.24
N LYS A 46 4.71 3.99 -3.50
CA LYS A 46 4.03 4.84 -2.52
C LYS A 46 2.56 4.47 -2.47
N PHE A 47 2.06 4.31 -1.25
CA PHE A 47 0.71 3.89 -0.93
C PHE A 47 0.02 4.97 -0.10
N ALA A 48 -1.28 5.13 -0.30
CA ALA A 48 -2.13 5.98 0.52
C ALA A 48 -3.55 5.41 0.57
N PHE A 49 -4.32 5.77 1.59
CA PHE A 49 -5.77 5.56 1.49
C PHE A 49 -6.40 6.66 0.63
N THR A 50 -7.41 6.32 -0.17
CA THR A 50 -8.07 7.28 -1.08
C THR A 50 -8.70 8.46 -0.34
N TYR A 51 -9.11 8.27 0.91
CA TYR A 51 -9.69 9.31 1.76
C TYR A 51 -8.63 10.19 2.47
N ASP A 52 -7.37 9.76 2.52
CA ASP A 52 -6.25 10.46 3.17
C ASP A 52 -5.00 10.40 2.27
N PRO A 53 -4.98 11.18 1.17
CA PRO A 53 -3.90 11.14 0.17
C PRO A 53 -2.58 11.71 0.68
N ASP A 54 -2.58 12.45 1.80
CA ASP A 54 -1.38 12.99 2.43
C ASP A 54 -0.76 11.98 3.42
N GLY A 55 -1.59 11.14 4.05
CA GLY A 55 -1.21 10.02 4.90
C GLY A 55 -0.59 8.87 4.11
N THR A 56 0.65 9.05 3.67
CA THR A 56 1.32 8.11 2.75
C THR A 56 2.39 7.26 3.43
N LEU A 57 2.60 6.07 2.87
CA LEU A 57 3.66 5.14 3.24
C LEU A 57 4.40 4.71 1.98
N SER A 58 5.72 4.58 2.03
CA SER A 58 6.52 4.23 0.86
C SER A 58 7.52 3.14 1.18
N THR A 59 7.91 2.37 0.17
CA THR A 59 9.10 1.52 0.27
C THR A 59 10.36 2.37 0.38
N ARG A 60 11.49 1.76 0.72
CA ARG A 60 12.79 2.35 0.45
C ARG A 60 12.99 2.60 -1.05
N ILE A 61 13.88 3.54 -1.35
CA ILE A 61 14.33 3.79 -2.71
C ILE A 61 15.30 2.67 -3.12
N ILE A 62 15.02 2.05 -4.26
CA ILE A 62 15.94 1.12 -4.92
C ILE A 62 16.80 1.95 -5.89
N GLU A 63 18.03 2.24 -5.46
CA GLU A 63 19.03 2.90 -6.30
C GLU A 63 19.35 2.01 -7.52
N GLY A 64 19.30 2.60 -8.71
CA GLY A 64 19.56 1.86 -9.95
C GLY A 64 18.57 0.72 -10.24
N GLY A 65 17.37 0.75 -9.65
CA GLY A 65 16.36 -0.29 -9.84
C GLY A 65 15.86 -0.43 -11.30
N GLY A 66 16.02 0.62 -12.10
CA GLY A 66 15.76 0.58 -13.53
C GLY A 66 14.30 0.18 -13.83
N LYS A 67 14.13 -0.76 -14.76
CA LYS A 67 12.81 -1.25 -15.18
C LYS A 67 12.22 -2.34 -14.28
N ASN A 68 13.05 -3.00 -13.47
CA ASN A 68 12.69 -4.23 -12.75
C ASN A 68 13.21 -4.23 -11.30
N PRO A 69 12.86 -3.24 -10.46
CA PRO A 69 13.32 -3.20 -9.08
C PRO A 69 12.78 -4.40 -8.29
N ASP A 70 13.58 -4.85 -7.34
CA ASP A 70 13.23 -5.83 -6.32
C ASP A 70 13.20 -5.11 -4.97
N PHE A 71 12.03 -5.08 -4.32
CA PHE A 71 11.83 -4.37 -3.06
C PHE A 71 11.95 -5.33 -1.87
N ASN A 72 11.22 -6.45 -1.92
CA ASN A 72 11.01 -7.41 -0.83
C ASN A 72 10.88 -6.72 0.53
N GLU A 73 9.90 -5.82 0.63
CA GLU A 73 9.71 -4.95 1.79
C GLU A 73 8.29 -5.08 2.35
N ASP A 74 8.20 -5.23 3.67
CA ASP A 74 6.95 -5.26 4.42
C ASP A 74 6.61 -3.88 4.97
N LEU A 75 5.36 -3.47 4.77
CA LEU A 75 4.80 -2.20 5.21
C LEU A 75 3.53 -2.45 6.04
N ILE A 76 3.26 -1.60 7.02
CA ILE A 76 2.11 -1.72 7.91
C ILE A 76 1.33 -0.41 7.94
N MET A 77 0.03 -0.47 7.66
CA MET A 77 -0.89 0.67 7.70
C MET A 77 -2.04 0.42 8.67
N LYS A 78 -2.39 1.45 9.46
CA LYS A 78 -3.57 1.41 10.34
C LYS A 78 -4.81 1.83 9.56
N ILE A 79 -5.85 1.02 9.61
CA ILE A 79 -7.16 1.33 9.00
C ILE A 79 -8.07 1.92 10.08
N ARG A 80 -8.70 3.06 9.78
CA ARG A 80 -9.61 3.79 10.69
C ARG A 80 -11.08 3.80 10.24
N GLN A 81 -11.34 3.31 9.02
CA GLN A 81 -12.67 3.30 8.39
C GLN A 81 -12.88 1.94 7.73
N ALA A 82 -14.07 1.36 7.89
CA ALA A 82 -14.35 0.01 7.41
C ALA A 82 -14.34 -0.09 5.87
N ASP A 83 -14.65 1.00 5.18
CA ASP A 83 -14.70 1.16 3.73
C ASP A 83 -13.42 1.80 3.16
N ALA A 84 -12.33 1.79 3.92
CA ALA A 84 -11.04 2.31 3.46
C ALA A 84 -10.58 1.61 2.17
N VAL A 85 -10.20 2.40 1.16
CA VAL A 85 -9.65 1.91 -0.10
C VAL A 85 -8.19 2.33 -0.22
N LEU A 86 -7.31 1.36 -0.49
CA LEU A 86 -5.89 1.60 -0.75
C LEU A 86 -5.69 2.07 -2.20
N LYS A 87 -4.77 3.01 -2.39
CA LYS A 87 -4.28 3.49 -3.68
C LYS A 87 -2.75 3.38 -3.75
#